data_AF-A0A6P1BDU1-F1
#
_entry.id   AF-A0A6P1BDU1-F1
#
_cell.length_a   1.000
_cell.length_b   1.000
_cell.length_c   1.000
_cell.angle_alpha   90.00
_cell.angle_beta   90.00
_cell.angle_gamma   90.00
#
_symmetry.space_group_name_H-M   'P 1'
#
loop_
_entity.id
_entity.type
_entity.pdbx_description
1 polymer ?
#
loop_
_entity_poly.entity_id
_entity_poly.type
_entity_poly.pdbx_seq_one_letter_code
_entity_poly.pdbx_strand_id
1 'polypeptide(L)' 'MPSLQPPLSSPRRCMNAIATGWRNFIERVRDPYRPELHYMRGPGPKWHAKHPVQAAPAG' A
#
# COMPACT_ATOMS: atom_id res chain seq x y z
N MET A 1 48.85 15.72 -18.33
CA MET A 1 47.68 16.61 -18.20
C MET A 1 46.46 15.73 -17.96
N PRO A 2 45.83 15.74 -16.77
CA PRO A 2 44.62 14.95 -16.57
C PRO A 2 43.49 15.61 -17.36
N SER A 3 42.93 14.87 -18.30
CA SER A 3 41.75 15.30 -19.05
C SER A 3 40.57 15.39 -18.08
N LEU A 4 40.07 16.61 -17.89
CA LEU A 4 38.84 16.89 -17.17
C LEU A 4 37.69 16.18 -17.91
N GLN A 5 37.18 15.09 -17.34
CA GLN A 5 35.92 14.53 -17.80
C GLN A 5 34.81 15.55 -17.53
N PRO A 6 33.93 15.85 -18.49
CA PRO A 6 32.81 16.74 -18.23
C PRO A 6 31.84 16.05 -17.27
N PRO A 7 31.51 16.63 -16.10
CA PRO A 7 30.46 16.13 -15.21
C PRO A 7 29.10 16.58 -15.77
N LEU A 8 28.84 16.28 -17.03
CA LEU A 8 27.53 16.52 -17.60
C LEU A 8 26.73 15.28 -17.22
N SER A 9 25.98 15.44 -16.13
CA SER A 9 24.79 14.67 -15.80
C SER A 9 24.01 14.40 -17.09
N SER A 10 24.29 13.26 -17.72
CA SER A 10 23.60 12.86 -18.94
C SER A 10 22.10 12.86 -18.64
N PRO A 11 21.28 13.57 -19.42
CA PRO A 11 19.84 13.67 -19.17
C PRO A 11 19.18 12.28 -19.08
N ARG A 12 19.73 11.30 -19.79
CA ARG A 12 19.37 9.88 -19.70
C ARG A 12 19.55 9.28 -18.30
N ARG A 13 20.58 9.68 -17.55
CA ARG A 13 20.86 9.20 -16.20
C ARG A 13 19.84 9.74 -15.20
N CYS A 14 19.47 11.03 -15.32
CA CYS A 14 18.41 11.63 -14.50
C CYS A 14 17.04 11.02 -14.80
N MET A 15 16.69 10.84 -16.08
CA MET A 15 15.44 10.19 -16.47
C MET A 15 15.33 8.75 -15.95
N ASN A 16 16.43 7.98 -16.00
CA ASN A 16 16.45 6.64 -15.42
C ASN A 16 16.26 6.67 -13.90
N ALA A 17 16.92 7.58 -13.19
CA ALA A 17 16.75 7.70 -11.74
C ALA A 17 15.29 8.05 -11.36
N ILE A 18 14.68 8.97 -12.11
CA ILE A 18 13.28 9.34 -11.94
C ILE A 18 12.37 8.13 -12.23
N ALA A 19 12.54 7.45 -13.37
CA ALA A 19 11.74 6.29 -13.75
C ALA A 19 11.84 5.14 -12.72
N THR A 20 13.03 4.87 -12.19
CA THR A 20 13.23 3.88 -11.11
C THR A 20 12.54 4.32 -9.82
N GLY A 21 12.63 5.59 -9.45
CA GLY A 21 11.93 6.14 -8.29
C GLY A 21 10.40 6.00 -8.42
N TRP A 22 9.84 6.34 -9.58
CA TRP A 22 8.42 6.21 -9.87
C TRP A 22 7.93 4.76 -9.84
N ARG A 23 8.71 3.82 -10.38
CA ARG A 23 8.35 2.39 -10.34
C ARG A 23 8.30 1.86 -8.91
N ASN A 24 9.31 2.16 -8.10
CA ASN A 24 9.36 1.75 -6.69
C ASN A 24 8.23 2.39 -5.86
N PHE A 25 7.86 3.63 -6.18
CA PHE A 25 6.73 4.29 -5.55
C PHE A 25 5.41 3.60 -5.89
N ILE A 26 5.16 3.32 -7.17
CA ILE A 26 3.96 2.60 -7.64
C ILE A 26 3.85 1.23 -6.96
N GLU A 27 4.94 0.48 -6.84
CA GLU A 27 4.96 -0.82 -6.16
C GLU A 27 4.57 -0.71 -4.69
N ARG A 28 4.97 0.37 -3.99
CA ARG A 28 4.61 0.59 -2.58
C ARG A 28 3.16 1.06 -2.39
N VAL A 29 2.64 1.89 -3.28
CA VAL A 29 1.26 2.40 -3.17
C VAL A 29 0.22 1.44 -3.75
N ARG A 30 0.64 0.44 -4.54
CA ARG A 30 -0.24 -0.63 -5.03
C ARG A 30 -0.60 -1.66 -3.98
N ASP A 31 -0.15 -1.52 -2.73
CA ASP A 31 -0.63 -2.38 -1.65
C ASP A 31 -2.16 -2.21 -1.54
N PRO A 32 -2.95 -3.27 -1.78
CA PRO A 32 -4.39 -3.19 -1.64
C PRO A 32 -4.69 -2.89 -0.17
N TYR A 33 -5.27 -1.72 0.11
CA TYR A 33 -5.78 -1.42 1.45
C TYR A 33 -6.67 -2.59 1.89
N ARG A 34 -6.20 -3.36 2.88
CA ARG A 34 -6.89 -4.52 3.45
C ARG A 34 -7.62 -4.10 4.71
N PRO A 35 -8.87 -3.61 4.60
CA PRO A 35 -9.67 -3.28 5.76
C PRO A 35 -9.88 -4.50 6.66
N GLU A 36 -9.78 -5.74 6.13
CA GLU A 36 -9.92 -6.98 6.91
C GLU A 36 -8.90 -7.11 8.06
N LEU A 37 -7.70 -6.52 7.93
CA LEU A 37 -6.70 -6.50 9.01
C LEU A 37 -6.99 -5.43 10.08
N HIS A 38 -7.78 -4.41 9.71
CA HIS A 38 -8.02 -3.22 10.52
C HIS A 38 -9.44 -3.20 11.12
N TYR A 39 -10.35 -4.00 10.56
CA TYR A 39 -11.67 -4.29 11.10
C TYR A 39 -11.60 -5.41 12.15
N MET A 40 -10.88 -5.16 13.23
CA MET A 40 -10.91 -6.03 14.42
C MET A 40 -12.17 -5.84 15.27
N ARG A 41 -13.11 -4.99 14.82
CA ARG A 41 -14.39 -4.79 15.48
C ARG A 41 -15.44 -5.59 14.71
N GLY A 42 -15.84 -6.72 15.28
CA GLY A 42 -16.99 -7.48 14.82
C GLY A 42 -18.27 -6.64 14.77
N PRO A 43 -19.37 -7.20 14.24
CA PRO A 43 -20.63 -6.47 14.12
C PRO A 43 -21.06 -5.83 15.45
N GLY A 44 -21.34 -4.53 15.42
CA GLY A 44 -21.73 -3.80 16.63
C GLY A 44 -23.16 -4.14 17.10
N PRO A 45 -23.58 -3.64 18.28
CA PRO A 45 -24.90 -3.94 18.85
C PRO A 45 -26.09 -3.62 17.92
N LYS A 46 -25.97 -2.56 17.10
CA LYS A 46 -26.97 -2.20 16.09
C LYS A 46 -27.11 -3.23 14.96
N TRP A 47 -26.06 -3.99 14.68
CA TRP A 47 -26.09 -5.07 13.69
C TRP A 47 -26.81 -6.29 14.27
N HIS A 48 -26.50 -6.67 15.53
CA HIS A 48 -27.14 -7.76 16.25
C HIS A 48 -28.64 -7.52 16.50
N ALA A 49 -29.05 -6.27 16.76
CA ALA A 49 -30.46 -5.91 16.89
C ALA A 49 -31.26 -6.13 15.59
N LYS A 50 -30.59 -6.06 14.43
CA LYS A 50 -31.19 -6.34 13.11
C LYS A 50 -31.08 -7.81 12.70
N HIS A 51 -30.07 -8.50 13.22
CA HIS A 51 -29.75 -9.88 12.90
C HIS A 51 -29.69 -10.66 14.21
N PRO A 52 -30.86 -11.06 14.77
CA PRO A 52 -30.88 -11.90 15.95
C PRO A 52 -30.19 -13.22 15.61
N VAL A 53 -28.95 -13.38 16.07
CA VAL A 53 -28.26 -14.66 16.04
C VAL A 53 -29.07 -15.58 16.95
N GLN A 54 -29.74 -16.57 16.38
CA GLN A 54 -30.35 -17.62 17.18
C GLN A 54 -29.21 -18.31 17.92
N ALA A 55 -29.10 -18.03 19.22
CA ALA A 55 -28.17 -18.73 20.07
C ALA A 55 -28.50 -20.23 19.96
N ALA A 56 -27.57 -21.01 19.42
CA ALA A 56 -27.69 -22.45 19.42
C ALA A 56 -27.96 -22.91 20.87
N PRO A 57 -28.89 -23.86 21.08
CA PRO A 57 -29.23 -24.30 22.42
C PRO A 57 -27.96 -24.85 23.07
N ALA A 58 -27.59 -24.26 24.21
CA ALA A 58 -26.59 -24.83 25.09
C ALA A 58 -27.13 -26.18 25.58
N GLY A 59 -26.59 -27.25 25.01
CA GLY A 59 -26.69 -28.61 25.54
C GLY A 59 -25.57 -28.86 26.53
#